data_AF-A0A1C5UZW7-F1
#
_entry.id   AF-A0A1C5UZW7-F1
#
_cell.length_a   1.000
_cell.length_b   1.000
_cell.length_c   1.000
_cell.angle_alpha   90.00
_cell.angle_beta   90.00
_cell.angle_gamma   90.00
#
_symmetry.space_group_name_H-M   'P 1'
#
loop_
_entity.id
_entity.type
_entity.pdbx_description
1 polymer ?
#
loop_
_entity_poly.entity_id
_entity_poly.type
_entity_poly.pdbx_seq_one_letter_code
_entity_poly.pdbx_strand_id
1 'polypeptide(L)'
;MNGKVAKPVGNIALSFSKEDEPRLTNHVMAHIALEYMEKMGLRNTQFFIAHHFDKEHPHVHIVFNRIGNDGRTLSDRNDRLRSTRICKELTLKYGLHMADGKENVKLNRLKEPDRTKYRLYDILKTEVGRCGNWNVLVANLNR
;
A
#
# COMPACT_ATOMS: atom_id res chain seq x y z
N MET A 1 12.35 -30.13 -5.75
CA MET A 1 11.36 -29.04 -5.49
C MET A 1 10.57 -29.37 -4.23
N ASN A 2 10.22 -28.37 -3.41
CA ASN A 2 9.34 -28.57 -2.25
C ASN A 2 7.87 -28.69 -2.71
N GLY A 3 7.35 -29.92 -2.79
CA GLY A 3 5.98 -30.20 -3.25
C GLY A 3 4.86 -29.66 -2.36
N LYS A 4 5.18 -29.09 -1.19
CA LYS A 4 4.20 -28.47 -0.28
C LYS A 4 3.89 -27.01 -0.62
N VAL A 5 4.63 -26.41 -1.56
CA VAL A 5 4.47 -25.00 -1.94
C VAL A 5 3.41 -24.86 -3.03
N ALA A 6 2.21 -24.44 -2.66
CA ALA A 6 1.11 -24.22 -3.62
C ALA A 6 1.33 -23.00 -4.55
N LYS A 7 2.13 -22.02 -4.11
CA LYS A 7 2.44 -20.79 -4.87
C LYS A 7 3.96 -20.60 -4.92
N PRO A 8 4.66 -21.10 -5.95
CA PRO A 8 6.12 -21.08 -6.01
C PRO A 8 6.69 -19.71 -6.35
N VAL A 9 5.85 -18.76 -6.81
CA VAL A 9 6.22 -17.39 -7.17
C VAL A 9 5.53 -16.40 -6.24
N GLY A 10 6.28 -15.42 -5.77
CA GLY A 10 5.78 -14.25 -5.04
C GLY A 10 5.73 -13.04 -5.97
N ASN A 11 4.70 -12.21 -5.81
CA ASN A 11 4.56 -10.93 -6.51
C ASN A 11 4.18 -9.86 -5.49
N ILE A 12 4.94 -8.77 -5.48
CA ILE A 12 4.69 -7.59 -4.64
C ILE A 12 4.68 -6.36 -5.53
N ALA A 13 3.65 -5.52 -5.38
CA ALA A 13 3.61 -4.21 -6.00
C ALA A 13 3.95 -3.14 -4.96
N LEU A 14 4.98 -2.35 -5.22
CA LEU A 14 5.27 -1.13 -4.46
C LEU A 14 4.76 0.06 -5.25
N SER A 15 3.77 0.76 -4.69
CA SER A 15 3.18 1.96 -5.28
C SER A 15 3.68 3.20 -4.54
N PHE A 16 4.05 4.22 -5.29
CA PHE A 16 4.52 5.49 -4.76
C PHE A 16 3.46 6.59 -4.96
N SER A 17 3.55 7.66 -4.18
CA SER A 17 2.70 8.82 -4.39
C SER A 17 3.07 9.51 -5.70
N LYS A 18 2.06 10.06 -6.39
CA LYS A 18 2.27 10.92 -7.56
C LYS A 18 3.04 12.19 -7.21
N GLU A 19 2.92 12.67 -5.96
CA GLU A 19 3.67 13.81 -5.43
C GLU A 19 5.19 13.59 -5.43
N ASP A 20 5.64 12.33 -5.44
CA ASP A 20 7.06 11.98 -5.47
C ASP A 20 7.58 11.70 -6.90
N GLU A 21 6.71 11.72 -7.92
CA GLU A 21 7.04 11.35 -9.30
C GLU A 21 8.32 12.04 -9.84
N PRO A 22 8.54 13.36 -9.63
CA PRO A 22 9.74 14.04 -10.15
C PRO A 22 11.08 13.49 -9.66
N ARG A 23 11.11 12.78 -8.52
CA ARG A 23 12.33 12.20 -7.92
C ARG A 23 12.41 10.67 -8.05
N LEU A 24 11.37 10.02 -8.57
CA LEU A 24 11.29 8.56 -8.69
C LEU A 24 11.90 8.07 -10.00
N THR A 25 13.22 8.19 -10.12
CA THR A 25 13.95 7.54 -11.21
C THR A 25 13.94 6.02 -11.05
N ASN A 26 14.19 5.28 -12.14
CA ASN A 26 14.32 3.81 -12.10
C ASN A 26 15.36 3.36 -11.06
N HIS A 27 16.48 4.08 -10.92
CA HIS A 27 17.50 3.77 -9.94
C HIS A 27 17.00 3.95 -8.50
N VAL A 28 16.28 5.05 -8.22
CA VAL A 28 15.70 5.32 -6.90
C VAL A 28 14.66 4.25 -6.54
N MET A 29 13.73 3.95 -7.45
CA MET A 29 12.70 2.93 -7.20
C MET A 29 13.30 1.54 -7.04
N ALA A 30 14.29 1.16 -7.86
CA ALA A 30 15.00 -0.10 -7.71
C ALA A 30 15.73 -0.19 -6.36
N HIS A 31 16.39 0.89 -5.92
CA HIS A 31 17.08 0.93 -4.64
C HIS A 31 16.11 0.74 -3.45
N ILE A 32 14.97 1.45 -3.47
CA ILE A 32 13.92 1.30 -2.43
C ILE A 32 13.34 -0.13 -2.45
N ALA A 33 13.09 -0.68 -3.64
CA ALA A 33 12.58 -2.04 -3.79
C ALA A 33 13.56 -3.10 -3.26
N LEU A 34 14.86 -2.94 -3.50
CA LEU A 34 15.90 -3.83 -2.96
C LEU A 34 15.98 -3.75 -1.44
N GLU A 35 15.93 -2.55 -0.86
CA GLU A 35 15.90 -2.42 0.61
C GLU A 35 14.61 -3.00 1.21
N TYR A 36 13.48 -2.81 0.53
CA TYR A 36 12.22 -3.43 0.91
C TYR A 36 12.34 -4.97 0.93
N MET A 37 12.92 -5.58 -0.11
CA MET A 37 13.16 -7.02 -0.18
C MET A 37 14.05 -7.49 0.98
N GLU A 38 15.10 -6.75 1.28
CA GLU A 38 16.03 -7.05 2.36
C GLU A 38 15.34 -7.05 3.73
N LYS A 39 14.50 -6.04 4.01
CA LYS A 39 13.69 -5.95 5.25
C LYS A 39 12.56 -6.99 5.29
N MET A 40 12.02 -7.37 4.14
CA MET A 40 11.07 -8.49 4.01
C MET A 40 11.75 -9.86 4.14
N GLY A 41 13.08 -9.93 4.20
CA GLY A 41 13.81 -11.21 4.27
C GLY A 41 13.74 -12.01 2.97
N LEU A 42 13.47 -11.34 1.85
CA LEU A 42 13.43 -11.94 0.51
C LEU A 42 14.84 -12.03 -0.05
N ARG A 43 15.64 -12.91 0.57
CA ARG A 43 17.05 -13.13 0.25
C ARG A 43 17.26 -14.48 -0.40
N ASN A 44 18.43 -14.67 -1.01
CA ASN A 44 18.84 -15.93 -1.62
C ASN A 44 17.79 -16.50 -2.59
N THR A 45 17.21 -15.62 -3.41
CA THR A 45 16.22 -16.00 -4.40
C THR A 45 16.43 -15.20 -5.67
N GLN A 46 16.06 -15.78 -6.81
CA GLN A 46 16.00 -15.07 -8.08
C GLN A 46 14.79 -14.14 -8.08
N PHE A 47 14.97 -12.94 -8.62
CA PHE A 47 13.91 -11.96 -8.75
C PHE A 47 14.15 -11.05 -9.96
N PHE A 48 13.10 -10.36 -10.38
CA PHE A 48 13.21 -9.17 -11.21
C PHE A 48 12.30 -8.07 -10.67
N ILE A 49 12.63 -6.83 -11.03
CA ILE A 49 11.85 -5.64 -10.70
C ILE A 49 11.43 -5.00 -12.02
N ALA A 50 10.12 -4.82 -12.20
CA ALA A 50 9.55 -4.18 -13.38
C ALA A 50 8.88 -2.86 -13.00
N HIS A 51 9.30 -1.76 -13.62
CA HIS A 51 8.59 -0.48 -13.53
C HIS A 51 7.47 -0.45 -14.57
N HIS A 52 6.24 -0.21 -14.13
CA HIS A 52 5.06 -0.14 -14.99
C HIS A 52 4.54 1.30 -15.12
N PHE A 53 3.97 1.61 -16.29
CA PHE A 53 3.44 2.94 -16.65
C PHE A 53 1.94 2.93 -16.94
N ASP A 54 1.22 1.87 -16.53
CA ASP A 54 -0.19 1.63 -16.83
C ASP A 54 -1.16 2.22 -15.78
N LYS A 55 -0.63 2.96 -14.80
CA LYS A 55 -1.39 3.61 -13.73
C LYS A 55 -0.97 5.07 -13.59
N GLU A 56 -1.85 5.86 -12.99
CA GLU A 56 -1.63 7.28 -12.75
C GLU A 56 -0.46 7.55 -11.78
N HIS A 57 -0.14 6.59 -10.93
CA HIS A 57 0.92 6.70 -9.93
C HIS A 57 2.10 5.77 -10.27
N PRO A 58 3.35 6.20 -10.02
CA PRO A 58 4.52 5.37 -10.25
C PRO A 58 4.47 4.11 -9.39
N HIS A 59 4.79 2.95 -9.97
CA HIS A 59 4.83 1.70 -9.22
C HIS A 59 5.74 0.67 -9.87
N VAL A 60 6.32 -0.18 -9.03
CA VAL A 60 7.15 -1.31 -9.47
C VAL A 60 6.56 -2.63 -8.99
N HIS A 61 6.72 -3.66 -9.80
CA HIS A 61 6.45 -5.04 -9.43
C HIS A 61 7.75 -5.77 -9.14
N ILE A 62 7.80 -6.43 -7.98
CA ILE A 62 8.86 -7.35 -7.60
C ILE A 62 8.28 -8.75 -7.76
N VAL A 63 8.88 -9.53 -8.65
CA VAL A 63 8.53 -10.94 -8.85
C VAL A 63 9.72 -11.78 -8.47
N PHE A 64 9.51 -12.75 -7.59
CA PHE A 64 10.60 -13.56 -7.02
C PHE A 64 10.18 -15.00 -6.80
N ASN A 65 11.16 -15.91 -6.80
CA ASN A 65 10.91 -17.31 -6.44
C ASN A 65 10.71 -17.43 -4.93
N ARG A 66 9.64 -18.10 -4.50
CA ARG A 66 9.43 -18.43 -3.08
C ARG A 66 10.24 -19.63 -2.62
N ILE A 67 10.83 -20.37 -3.55
CA ILE A 67 11.82 -21.39 -3.26
C ILE A 67 13.18 -20.73 -3.49
N GLY A 68 13.93 -20.54 -2.40
CA GLY A 68 15.27 -19.99 -2.45
C GLY A 68 16.23 -20.90 -3.19
N ASN A 69 17.42 -20.38 -3.52
CA ASN A 69 18.44 -21.13 -4.26
C ASN A 69 18.98 -22.34 -3.47
N ASP A 70 18.75 -22.38 -2.15
CA ASP A 70 19.05 -23.50 -1.26
C ASP A 70 17.90 -24.53 -1.17
N GLY A 71 16.83 -24.34 -1.94
CA GLY A 71 15.64 -25.19 -1.92
C GLY A 71 14.68 -24.92 -0.76
N ARG A 72 15.00 -24.00 0.15
CA ARG A 72 14.14 -23.65 1.29
C ARG A 72 13.03 -22.70 0.85
N THR A 73 11.88 -22.80 1.51
CA THR A 73 10.73 -21.94 1.21
C THR A 73 10.82 -20.64 2.00
N LEU A 74 10.71 -19.51 1.30
CA LEU A 74 10.52 -18.20 1.90
C LEU A 74 9.13 -18.12 2.54
N SER A 75 9.11 -17.81 3.83
CA SER A 75 7.88 -17.66 4.61
C SER A 75 7.08 -16.44 4.12
N ASP A 76 5.78 -16.62 3.97
CA ASP A 76 4.80 -15.55 3.70
C ASP A 76 4.01 -15.14 4.95
N ARG A 77 4.45 -15.60 6.12
CA ARG A 77 3.73 -15.39 7.37
C ARG A 77 3.72 -13.90 7.71
N ASN A 78 2.51 -13.36 7.88
CA ASN A 78 2.25 -11.97 8.23
C ASN A 78 2.81 -10.95 7.23
N ASP A 79 3.02 -11.35 5.96
CA ASP A 79 3.62 -10.47 4.95
C ASP A 79 2.88 -9.15 4.80
N ARG A 80 1.54 -9.15 4.87
CA ARG A 80 0.75 -7.91 4.81
C ARG A 80 1.10 -6.93 5.93
N LEU A 81 1.24 -7.42 7.17
CA LEU A 81 1.55 -6.59 8.33
C LEU A 81 3.00 -6.09 8.27
N ARG A 82 3.93 -6.99 7.92
CA ARG A 82 5.36 -6.67 7.76
C ARG A 82 5.57 -5.65 6.65
N SER A 83 4.97 -5.89 5.48
CA SER A 83 5.00 -5.00 4.32
C SER A 83 4.48 -3.62 4.67
N THR A 84 3.32 -3.53 5.34
CA THR A 84 2.74 -2.23 5.76
C THR A 84 3.70 -1.43 6.65
N ARG A 85 4.30 -2.11 7.64
CA ARG A 85 5.28 -1.47 8.55
C ARG A 85 6.53 -1.02 7.80
N ILE A 86 7.07 -1.87 6.93
CA ILE A 86 8.29 -1.57 6.16
C ILE A 86 8.04 -0.44 5.17
N CYS A 87 6.90 -0.43 4.46
CA CYS A 87 6.54 0.67 3.57
C CYS A 87 6.50 1.99 4.35
N LYS A 88 5.83 2.04 5.51
CA LYS A 88 5.82 3.24 6.36
C LYS A 88 7.23 3.69 6.76
N GLU A 89 8.08 2.75 7.17
CA GLU A 89 9.48 3.03 7.53
C GLU A 89 10.29 3.60 6.35
N LEU A 90 10.17 3.00 5.16
CA LEU A 90 10.87 3.44 3.97
C LEU A 90 10.33 4.79 3.47
N THR A 91 9.01 5.01 3.51
CA THR A 91 8.43 6.31 3.15
C THR A 91 9.01 7.42 4.02
N LEU A 92 9.12 7.21 5.33
CA LEU A 92 9.76 8.17 6.25
C LEU A 92 11.27 8.31 5.98
N LYS A 93 12.00 7.19 5.83
CA LYS A 93 13.45 7.17 5.59
C LYS A 93 13.85 7.97 4.35
N TYR A 94 13.10 7.82 3.27
CA TYR A 94 13.37 8.46 1.98
C TYR A 94 12.69 9.82 1.81
N GLY A 95 12.02 10.32 2.85
CA GLY A 95 11.29 11.59 2.81
C GLY A 95 10.20 11.63 1.74
N LEU A 96 9.62 10.47 1.42
CA LEU A 96 8.53 10.34 0.45
C LEU A 96 7.23 10.86 1.05
N HIS A 97 6.28 11.20 0.18
CA HIS A 97 5.00 11.75 0.57
C HIS A 97 4.22 10.76 1.44
N MET A 98 3.96 11.16 2.68
CA MET A 98 3.02 10.49 3.58
C MET A 98 1.64 11.08 3.34
N ALA A 99 0.68 10.24 2.93
CA ALA A 99 -0.68 10.68 2.73
C ALA A 99 -1.29 11.16 4.05
N ASP A 100 -1.74 12.42 4.08
CA ASP A 100 -2.39 13.01 5.24
C ASP A 100 -3.88 12.68 5.26
N GLY A 101 -4.26 11.84 6.22
CA GLY A 101 -5.67 11.59 6.55
C GLY A 101 -6.47 10.89 5.45
N LYS A 102 -7.77 11.23 5.39
CA LYS A 102 -8.78 10.57 4.54
C LYS A 102 -9.37 11.49 3.47
N GLU A 103 -8.74 12.65 3.25
CA GLU A 103 -9.28 13.74 2.43
C GLU A 103 -9.37 13.36 0.94
N ASN A 104 -8.43 12.55 0.43
CA ASN A 104 -8.29 12.26 -1.01
C ASN A 104 -8.70 10.82 -1.39
N VAL A 105 -9.69 10.25 -0.71
CA VAL A 105 -10.15 8.89 -1.01
C VAL A 105 -11.01 8.86 -2.28
N LYS A 106 -10.58 8.09 -3.28
CA LYS A 106 -11.35 7.86 -4.52
C LYS A 106 -12.58 6.99 -4.23
N LEU A 107 -13.69 7.61 -3.81
CA LEU A 107 -14.94 6.94 -3.39
C LEU A 107 -15.48 5.95 -4.42
N ASN A 108 -15.31 6.23 -5.71
CA ASN A 108 -15.71 5.37 -6.81
C ASN A 108 -14.94 4.03 -6.87
N ARG A 109 -13.77 3.93 -6.23
CA ARG A 109 -12.96 2.71 -6.14
C ARG A 109 -13.25 1.88 -4.89
N LEU A 110 -13.99 2.43 -3.92
CA LEU A 110 -14.37 1.70 -2.72
C LEU A 110 -15.47 0.68 -3.03
N LYS A 111 -15.36 -0.51 -2.43
CA LYS A 111 -16.40 -1.54 -2.44
C LYS A 111 -17.25 -1.45 -1.17
N GLU A 112 -18.44 -2.03 -1.19
CA GLU A 112 -19.23 -2.18 0.04
C GLU A 112 -18.55 -3.16 1.02
N PRO A 113 -18.63 -2.93 2.34
CA PRO A 113 -19.36 -1.85 3.01
C PRO A 113 -18.58 -0.53 3.16
N ASP A 114 -17.31 -0.48 2.72
CA ASP A 114 -16.44 0.67 2.99
C ASP A 114 -16.89 1.91 2.23
N ARG A 115 -17.46 1.76 1.03
CA ARG A 115 -18.09 2.88 0.30
C ARG A 115 -19.20 3.54 1.12
N THR A 116 -20.10 2.76 1.71
CA THR A 116 -21.14 3.30 2.61
C THR A 116 -20.54 3.95 3.85
N LYS A 117 -19.55 3.33 4.50
CA LYS A 117 -18.89 3.92 5.68
C LYS A 117 -18.25 5.27 5.36
N TYR A 118 -17.58 5.41 4.22
CA TYR A 118 -16.96 6.67 3.81
C TYR A 118 -18.00 7.74 3.47
N ARG A 119 -19.12 7.37 2.83
CA ARG A 119 -20.25 8.29 2.62
C ARG A 119 -20.82 8.81 3.94
N LEU A 120 -21.05 7.92 4.90
CA LEU A 120 -21.52 8.31 6.24
C LEU A 120 -20.51 9.22 6.94
N TYR A 121 -19.22 8.90 6.87
CA TYR A 121 -18.16 9.73 7.42
C TYR A 121 -18.17 11.15 6.83
N ASP A 122 -18.35 11.29 5.52
CA ASP A 122 -18.35 12.59 4.84
C ASP A 122 -19.56 13.46 5.23
N ILE A 123 -20.75 12.85 5.29
CA ILE A 123 -21.97 13.49 5.80
C ILE A 123 -21.76 13.96 7.24
N LEU A 124 -21.27 13.07 8.11
CA LEU A 124 -21.03 13.39 9.51
C LEU A 124 -19.96 14.48 9.68
N LYS A 125 -18.86 14.42 8.92
CA LYS A 125 -17.78 15.44 8.96
C LYS A 125 -18.34 16.82 8.58
N THR A 126 -19.18 16.88 7.55
CA THR A 126 -19.80 18.11 7.07
C THR A 126 -20.79 18.68 8.10
N GLU A 127 -21.67 17.85 8.66
CA GLU A 127 -22.69 18.30 9.59
C GLU A 127 -22.14 18.65 10.97
N VAL A 128 -21.17 17.88 11.48
CA VAL A 128 -20.50 18.20 12.76
C VAL A 128 -19.83 19.57 12.70
N GLY A 129 -19.22 19.95 11.57
CA GLY A 129 -18.63 21.28 11.40
C GLY A 129 -19.63 22.44 11.47
N ARG A 130 -20.94 22.17 11.33
CA ARG A 130 -22.03 23.15 11.36
C ARG A 130 -22.82 23.14 12.67
N CYS A 131 -22.55 22.18 13.56
CA CYS A 131 -23.34 21.95 14.76
C CYS A 131 -22.55 22.30 16.02
N GLY A 132 -23.13 23.13 16.89
CA GLY A 132 -22.55 23.42 18.21
C GLY A 132 -22.85 22.36 19.28
N ASN A 133 -23.82 21.46 19.05
CA ASN A 133 -24.20 20.41 19.98
C ASN A 133 -24.91 19.22 19.28
N TRP A 134 -25.12 18.14 20.03
CA TRP A 134 -25.71 16.89 19.57
C TRP A 134 -27.15 17.03 19.04
N ASN A 135 -27.98 17.86 19.66
CA ASN A 135 -29.39 18.01 19.26
C ASN A 135 -29.50 18.64 17.87
N VAL A 136 -28.64 19.62 17.56
CA VAL A 136 -28.58 20.25 16.24
C VAL A 136 -28.11 19.26 15.18
N LEU A 137 -27.11 18.41 15.49
CA LEU A 137 -26.64 17.38 14.58
C LEU A 137 -27.73 16.36 14.23
N VAL A 138 -28.45 15.85 15.24
CA VAL A 138 -29.55 14.89 15.02
C VAL A 138 -30.68 15.53 14.21
N ALA A 139 -31.01 16.80 14.45
CA ALA A 139 -32.03 17.50 13.67
C ALA A 139 -31.63 17.66 12.19
N ASN A 140 -30.35 17.94 11.92
CA ASN A 140 -29.85 18.09 10.54
C ASN A 140 -29.80 16.76 9.78
N LEU A 141 -29.47 15.65 10.44
CA LEU A 141 -29.40 14.32 9.82
C LEU A 141 -30.78 13.74 9.47
N ASN A 142 -31.87 14.30 10.01
CA ASN A 142 -33.25 13.88 9.76
C ASN A 142 -33.96 14.70 8.66
N ARG A 143 -33.26 15.63 7.99
CA ARG A 143 -33.76 16.38 6.82
C ARG A 143 -33.34 15.72 5.52
#